data_AF-A0AA41QKY9-F1
#
_entry.id   AF-A0AA41QKY9-F1
#
_cell.length_a   1.000
_cell.length_b   1.000
_cell.length_c   1.000
_cell.angle_alpha   90.00
_cell.angle_beta   90.00
_cell.angle_gamma   90.00
#
_symmetry.space_group_name_H-M   'P 1'
#
loop_
_entity.id
_entity.type
_entity.pdbx_description
1 polymer ?
#
loop_
_entity_poly.entity_id
_entity_poly.type
_entity_poly.pdbx_seq_one_letter_code
_entity_poly.pdbx_strand_id
1 'polypeptide(L)'
;MRLSRRTLLRSMAAAGAVAALPAVARAQEGDSIWDMFSRNRVLRDTDRNSNTAAANAAIETNEPILSVDTAYNLQQAIAQYEPFVAAGGWEQVPKEVFGLTLGNGRRSVVALKRRLMSSGDLPPAERIDDMFDAQTDQAVRNFQARHGLIVTGQVDEPTFYAMAVPAETRLNQLRLNLTRVQNISQTLTDRYLVVNVPAASAEAIENSAVAQRHVAVVGRIDRQTPILHSKVHQINFNPYWHVPKSIIQKDLIKYMNEDPEYLTKFRIHIYDGKGNELQPTDINWSTNEAVNYMFRQEPGAENSMGHVKINFPNPYDVYMHDTPTKSLFGENARFHSSGCMRINEVDSLVAWLLQSNGDWDVGRVQQTFASNERLDVKVKNPTPVHTTYITAWANRQGTVSFRDDVYNFDAEGRTTFEQG
;
A
#
# COMPACT_ATOMS: atom_id res chain seq x y z
N MET A 1 56.13 -15.66 65.48
CA MET A 1 57.48 -16.12 65.86
C MET A 1 58.36 -16.06 64.61
N ARG A 2 59.35 -15.14 64.60
CA ARG A 2 60.54 -15.00 63.72
C ARG A 2 60.33 -14.99 62.18
N LEU A 3 60.45 -13.81 61.54
CA LEU A 3 61.62 -13.28 60.76
C LEU A 3 61.76 -13.99 59.39
N SER A 4 62.02 -13.38 58.22
CA SER A 4 62.68 -12.11 57.83
C SER A 4 62.59 -11.99 56.28
N ARG A 5 62.26 -10.82 55.68
CA ARG A 5 63.14 -9.88 54.90
C ARG A 5 63.96 -10.55 53.77
N ARG A 6 64.10 -10.08 52.51
CA ARG A 6 64.20 -8.76 51.85
C ARG A 6 64.27 -9.03 50.31
N THR A 7 63.58 -8.26 49.44
CA THR A 7 64.11 -7.26 48.46
C THR A 7 65.05 -7.84 47.36
N LEU A 8 64.86 -7.67 46.05
CA LEU A 8 65.11 -6.47 45.19
C LEU A 8 64.79 -6.87 43.72
N LEU A 9 63.88 -6.21 42.99
CA LEU A 9 64.06 -5.10 42.02
C LEU A 9 64.74 -5.41 40.66
N ARG A 10 64.10 -4.87 39.59
CA ARG A 10 64.54 -4.49 38.22
C ARG A 10 64.16 -5.46 37.07
N SER A 11 63.11 -5.13 36.31
CA SER A 11 63.01 -4.21 35.15
C SER A 11 63.54 -4.80 33.84
N MET A 12 62.64 -5.02 32.88
CA MET A 12 62.62 -4.37 31.55
C MET A 12 61.65 -5.09 30.62
N ALA A 13 60.89 -4.28 29.88
CA ALA A 13 59.98 -4.66 28.83
C ALA A 13 60.74 -5.11 27.57
N ALA A 14 60.16 -6.03 26.80
CA ALA A 14 60.02 -5.92 25.35
C ALA A 14 59.19 -7.10 24.81
N ALA A 15 58.25 -6.76 23.92
CA ALA A 15 57.38 -7.64 23.18
C ALA A 15 58.12 -8.42 22.09
N GLY A 16 57.56 -9.56 21.65
CA GLY A 16 57.91 -10.13 20.34
C GLY A 16 57.69 -11.64 20.15
N ALA A 17 56.51 -11.98 19.63
CA ALA A 17 56.22 -12.97 18.58
C ALA A 17 56.74 -14.43 18.61
N VAL A 18 55.74 -15.34 18.66
CA VAL A 18 55.47 -16.49 17.74
C VAL A 18 56.36 -17.76 17.75
N ALA A 19 55.70 -18.83 18.25
CA ALA A 19 55.64 -20.24 17.83
C ALA A 19 56.88 -21.17 17.84
N ALA A 20 56.80 -22.20 18.69
CA ALA A 20 57.13 -23.59 18.35
C ALA A 20 56.41 -24.58 19.29
N LEU A 21 55.54 -25.44 18.74
CA LEU A 21 55.10 -26.72 19.33
C LEU A 21 56.24 -27.77 19.17
N PRO A 22 56.27 -28.96 19.82
CA PRO A 22 55.12 -29.74 20.32
C PRO A 22 55.32 -30.49 21.66
N ALA A 23 54.21 -30.90 22.31
CA ALA A 23 54.15 -32.18 23.03
C ALA A 23 52.71 -32.65 23.20
N VAL A 24 52.54 -33.94 22.94
CA VAL A 24 51.31 -34.73 22.83
C VAL A 24 50.63 -34.95 24.19
N ALA A 25 49.31 -34.79 24.26
CA ALA A 25 48.45 -35.66 25.06
C ALA A 25 47.01 -35.65 24.51
N ARG A 26 46.55 -36.81 24.05
CA ARG A 26 45.16 -37.13 23.74
C ARG A 26 44.38 -37.35 25.05
N ALA A 27 43.17 -36.82 25.15
CA ALA A 27 41.92 -37.61 25.10
C ALA A 27 40.74 -36.95 25.87
N GLN A 28 39.57 -37.07 25.22
CA GLN A 28 38.19 -37.08 25.73
C GLN A 28 37.45 -35.76 26.02
N GLU A 29 36.70 -35.36 24.98
CA GLU A 29 35.24 -35.07 24.98
C GLU A 29 34.63 -34.48 26.25
N GLY A 30 34.34 -33.18 26.16
CA GLY A 30 33.27 -32.51 26.87
C GLY A 30 32.74 -31.40 25.96
N ASP A 31 31.49 -31.52 25.55
CA ASP A 31 30.79 -30.65 24.59
C ASP A 31 31.09 -29.16 24.80
N SER A 32 31.61 -28.53 23.75
CA SER A 32 31.99 -27.12 23.79
C SER A 32 30.77 -26.21 23.59
N ILE A 33 30.75 -25.13 24.35
CA ILE A 33 29.81 -23.98 24.42
C ILE A 33 29.37 -23.39 23.05
N TRP A 34 29.97 -23.82 21.94
CA TRP A 34 29.66 -23.36 20.59
C TRP A 34 28.43 -24.01 19.96
N ASP A 35 27.97 -25.17 20.44
CA ASP A 35 26.77 -25.85 19.90
C ASP A 35 25.45 -25.34 20.49
N MET A 36 25.52 -24.36 21.41
CA MET A 36 24.35 -23.72 22.01
C MET A 36 23.89 -22.46 21.26
N PHE A 37 24.62 -22.02 20.22
CA PHE A 37 24.30 -20.82 19.44
C PHE A 37 23.65 -21.09 18.08
N SER A 38 23.39 -22.35 17.72
CA SER A 38 22.88 -22.74 16.40
C SER A 38 21.44 -23.27 16.37
N ARG A 39 20.66 -23.19 17.46
CA ARG A 39 19.25 -23.59 17.47
C ARG A 39 18.35 -22.57 18.17
N ASN A 40 17.35 -22.09 17.41
CA ASN A 40 16.22 -21.26 17.83
C ASN A 40 16.55 -19.89 18.44
N ARG A 41 16.96 -18.92 17.61
CA ARG A 41 16.53 -17.53 17.85
C ARG A 41 15.10 -17.38 17.35
N VAL A 42 14.15 -17.47 18.27
CA VAL A 42 12.84 -16.82 18.08
C VAL A 42 13.15 -15.33 17.89
N LEU A 43 12.86 -14.80 16.70
CA LEU A 43 13.02 -13.37 16.40
C LEU A 43 12.23 -12.56 17.44
N ARG A 44 12.85 -11.52 18.00
CA ARG A 44 12.14 -10.60 18.90
C ARG A 44 11.17 -9.74 18.09
N ASP A 45 10.17 -9.14 18.72
CA ASP A 45 9.20 -8.27 18.02
C ASP A 45 9.89 -7.08 17.31
N THR A 46 11.01 -6.60 17.84
CA THR A 46 11.87 -5.62 17.17
C THR A 46 12.43 -6.12 15.85
N ASP A 47 12.83 -7.40 15.80
CA ASP A 47 13.39 -8.02 14.60
C ASP A 47 12.27 -8.26 13.57
N ARG A 48 11.06 -8.64 14.01
CA ARG A 48 9.87 -8.77 13.15
C ARG A 48 9.42 -7.43 12.55
N ASN A 49 9.43 -6.37 13.35
CA ASN A 49 9.12 -5.02 12.89
C ASN A 49 10.19 -4.51 11.91
N SER A 50 11.47 -4.80 12.19
CA SER A 50 12.59 -4.52 11.27
C SER A 50 12.44 -5.27 9.94
N ASN A 51 12.08 -6.56 9.97
CA ASN A 51 11.86 -7.36 8.77
C ASN A 51 10.67 -6.86 7.93
N THR A 52 9.61 -6.39 8.61
CA THR A 52 8.44 -5.78 7.98
C THR A 52 8.81 -4.47 7.29
N ALA A 53 9.54 -3.59 7.99
CA ALA A 53 10.04 -2.36 7.42
C ALA A 53 10.98 -2.61 6.24
N ALA A 54 11.86 -3.62 6.34
CA ALA A 54 12.75 -4.02 5.25
C ALA A 54 12.01 -4.57 4.03
N ALA A 55 10.97 -5.39 4.23
CA ALA A 55 10.14 -5.91 3.15
C ALA A 55 9.37 -4.80 2.42
N ASN A 56 8.82 -3.83 3.16
CA ASN A 56 8.19 -2.65 2.58
C ASN A 56 9.22 -1.78 1.84
N ALA A 57 10.37 -1.50 2.46
CA ALA A 57 11.44 -0.69 1.87
C ALA A 57 12.03 -1.33 0.59
N ALA A 58 12.05 -2.66 0.49
CA ALA A 58 12.50 -3.36 -0.71
C ALA A 58 11.59 -3.13 -1.94
N ILE A 59 10.37 -2.62 -1.72
CA ILE A 59 9.33 -2.46 -2.74
C ILE A 59 8.92 -0.99 -2.86
N GLU A 60 9.09 -0.20 -1.81
CA GLU A 60 9.02 1.25 -1.83
C GLU A 60 10.19 1.83 -2.61
N THR A 61 10.12 1.70 -3.93
CA THR A 61 10.99 2.43 -4.85
C THR A 61 10.45 3.84 -5.04
N ASN A 62 11.34 4.75 -5.44
CA ASN A 62 10.96 6.04 -5.98
C ASN A 62 10.57 5.95 -7.47
N GLU A 63 10.42 4.74 -8.01
CA GLU A 63 9.99 4.50 -9.39
C GLU A 63 8.45 4.53 -9.44
N PRO A 64 7.85 5.30 -10.36
CA PRO A 64 6.40 5.37 -10.48
C PRO A 64 5.75 4.07 -10.95
N ILE A 65 4.53 3.79 -10.47
CA ILE A 65 3.72 2.67 -11.00
C ILE A 65 3.34 2.90 -12.46
N LEU A 66 3.18 4.16 -12.86
CA LEU A 66 2.87 4.57 -14.23
C LEU A 66 3.99 5.47 -14.74
N SER A 67 4.85 4.96 -15.62
CA SER A 67 5.85 5.77 -16.32
C SER A 67 6.24 5.11 -17.64
N VAL A 68 7.03 5.81 -18.46
CA VAL A 68 7.64 5.23 -19.67
C VAL A 68 8.57 4.06 -19.30
N ASP A 69 9.37 4.21 -18.24
CA ASP A 69 10.28 3.17 -17.76
C ASP A 69 9.51 1.94 -17.26
N THR A 70 8.34 2.13 -16.67
CA THR A 70 7.50 1.01 -16.21
C THR A 70 7.07 0.11 -17.35
N ALA A 71 6.80 0.66 -18.55
CA ALA A 71 6.52 -0.13 -19.74
C ALA A 71 7.72 -1.00 -20.14
N TYR A 72 8.93 -0.44 -20.10
CA TYR A 72 10.16 -1.19 -20.38
C TYR A 72 10.40 -2.29 -19.35
N ASN A 73 10.27 -1.99 -18.06
CA ASN A 73 10.45 -2.96 -16.99
C ASN A 73 9.43 -4.11 -17.09
N LEU A 74 8.17 -3.81 -17.46
CA LEU A 74 7.15 -4.82 -17.71
C LEU A 74 7.53 -5.74 -18.88
N GLN A 75 8.10 -5.22 -19.96
CA GLN A 75 8.61 -6.04 -21.06
C GLN A 75 9.73 -6.99 -20.60
N GLN A 76 10.66 -6.51 -19.78
CA GLN A 76 11.72 -7.36 -19.22
C GLN A 76 11.15 -8.44 -18.29
N ALA A 77 10.19 -8.08 -17.43
CA ALA A 77 9.50 -9.05 -16.57
C ALA A 77 8.75 -10.12 -17.39
N ILE A 78 8.05 -9.73 -18.46
CA ILE A 78 7.39 -10.66 -19.38
C ILE A 78 8.40 -11.61 -20.01
N ALA A 79 9.53 -11.10 -20.52
CA ALA A 79 10.57 -11.92 -21.13
C ALA A 79 11.20 -12.94 -20.16
N GLN A 80 11.21 -12.64 -18.85
CA GLN A 80 11.63 -13.58 -17.81
C GLN A 80 10.55 -14.62 -17.48
N TYR A 81 9.28 -14.20 -17.42
CA TYR A 81 8.16 -15.09 -17.09
C TYR A 81 7.81 -16.08 -18.21
N GLU A 82 7.95 -15.69 -19.47
CA GLU A 82 7.60 -16.52 -20.64
C GLU A 82 8.28 -17.90 -20.66
N PRO A 83 9.62 -18.02 -20.62
CA PRO A 83 10.28 -19.33 -20.63
C PRO A 83 9.97 -20.13 -19.35
N PHE A 84 9.81 -19.44 -18.21
CA PHE A 84 9.45 -20.06 -16.94
C PHE A 84 8.05 -20.70 -16.97
N VAL A 85 7.06 -19.99 -17.52
CA VAL A 85 5.70 -20.52 -17.73
C VAL A 85 5.72 -21.66 -18.74
N ALA A 86 6.49 -21.54 -19.84
CA ALA A 86 6.63 -22.61 -20.83
C ALA A 86 7.25 -23.90 -20.24
N ALA A 87 8.06 -23.78 -19.18
CA ALA A 87 8.63 -24.91 -18.44
C ALA A 87 7.68 -25.49 -17.36
N GLY A 88 6.43 -25.04 -17.29
CA GLY A 88 5.40 -25.52 -16.35
C GLY A 88 5.14 -24.59 -15.16
N GLY A 89 5.85 -23.46 -15.04
CA GLY A 89 5.65 -22.49 -13.98
C GLY A 89 6.12 -22.96 -12.59
N TRP A 90 5.53 -22.40 -11.53
CA TRP A 90 5.81 -22.80 -10.16
C TRP A 90 4.93 -23.97 -9.72
N GLU A 91 5.49 -24.83 -8.87
CA GLU A 91 4.74 -25.88 -8.16
C GLU A 91 3.64 -25.25 -7.28
N GLN A 92 2.46 -25.87 -7.27
CA GLN A 92 1.35 -25.44 -6.43
C GLN A 92 1.64 -25.74 -4.95
N VAL A 93 1.35 -24.77 -4.09
CA VAL A 93 1.55 -24.94 -2.64
C VAL A 93 0.49 -25.88 -2.06
N PRO A 94 0.89 -26.90 -1.28
CA PRO A 94 -0.07 -27.79 -0.66
C PRO A 94 -0.75 -27.10 0.53
N LYS A 95 -1.97 -27.53 0.90
CA LYS A 95 -2.80 -26.84 1.92
C LYS A 95 -2.12 -26.74 3.28
N GLU A 96 -1.19 -27.63 3.60
CA GLU A 96 -0.42 -27.69 4.85
C GLU A 96 0.58 -26.52 5.00
N VAL A 97 0.76 -25.71 3.94
CA VAL A 97 1.49 -24.44 3.99
C VAL A 97 0.68 -23.37 4.74
N PHE A 98 -0.65 -23.44 4.72
CA PHE A 98 -1.51 -22.51 5.45
C PHE A 98 -1.19 -22.51 6.96
N GLY A 99 -1.17 -21.31 7.55
CA GLY A 99 -0.86 -21.08 8.95
C GLY A 99 0.62 -21.23 9.31
N LEU A 100 1.52 -21.49 8.36
CA LEU A 100 2.96 -21.52 8.61
C LEU A 100 3.45 -20.16 9.09
N THR A 101 4.29 -20.17 10.12
CA THR A 101 4.97 -18.98 10.65
C THR A 101 6.31 -19.36 11.27
N LEU A 102 7.10 -18.35 11.63
CA LEU A 102 8.41 -18.50 12.26
C LEU A 102 8.41 -19.52 13.40
N GLY A 103 9.35 -20.46 13.35
CA GLY A 103 9.50 -21.51 14.35
C GLY A 103 8.65 -22.77 14.09
N ASN A 104 7.84 -22.82 13.03
CA ASN A 104 7.17 -24.05 12.61
C ASN A 104 8.13 -24.99 11.87
N GLY A 105 8.38 -26.19 12.42
CA GLY A 105 9.15 -27.26 11.78
C GLY A 105 8.24 -28.37 11.24
N ARG A 106 8.03 -28.44 9.92
CA ARG A 106 7.23 -29.49 9.28
C ARG A 106 7.50 -29.60 7.79
N ARG A 107 7.26 -30.78 7.20
CA ARG A 107 7.55 -31.07 5.78
C ARG A 107 6.95 -30.06 4.79
N SER A 108 5.83 -29.41 5.11
CA SER A 108 5.23 -28.38 4.24
C SER A 108 6.06 -27.11 4.11
N VAL A 109 6.99 -26.84 5.04
CA VAL A 109 7.95 -25.73 4.90
C VAL A 109 8.85 -25.91 3.69
N VAL A 110 9.23 -27.15 3.34
CA VAL A 110 10.05 -27.42 2.16
C VAL A 110 9.32 -26.97 0.89
N ALA A 111 8.01 -27.23 0.80
CA ALA A 111 7.18 -26.78 -0.33
C ALA A 111 7.06 -25.25 -0.38
N LEU A 112 6.88 -24.60 0.78
CA LEU A 112 6.89 -23.14 0.89
C LEU A 112 8.22 -22.53 0.41
N LYS A 113 9.36 -23.04 0.90
CA LYS A 113 10.70 -22.57 0.50
C LYS A 113 10.92 -22.71 -1.01
N ARG A 114 10.54 -23.84 -1.62
CA ARG A 114 10.58 -24.02 -3.07
C ARG A 114 9.73 -23.00 -3.82
N ARG A 115 8.51 -22.74 -3.34
CA ARG A 115 7.61 -21.75 -3.94
C ARG A 115 8.18 -20.33 -3.85
N LEU A 116 8.80 -19.96 -2.73
CA LEU A 116 9.43 -18.64 -2.56
C LEU A 116 10.70 -18.51 -3.40
N MET A 117 11.48 -19.59 -3.56
CA MET A 117 12.64 -19.62 -4.45
C MET A 117 12.24 -19.45 -5.91
N SER A 118 11.16 -20.09 -6.35
CA SER A 118 10.71 -20.01 -7.76
C SER A 118 10.19 -18.62 -8.15
N SER A 119 9.77 -17.79 -7.19
CA SER A 119 9.44 -16.39 -7.43
C SER A 119 10.51 -15.38 -7.00
N GLY A 120 11.70 -15.84 -6.64
CA GLY A 120 12.83 -14.98 -6.26
C GLY A 120 12.72 -14.32 -4.89
N ASP A 121 11.72 -14.68 -4.07
CA ASP A 121 11.54 -14.15 -2.72
C ASP A 121 12.53 -14.77 -1.72
N LEU A 122 13.01 -15.98 -2.01
CA LEU A 122 14.03 -16.70 -1.25
C LEU A 122 15.21 -17.05 -2.17
N PRO A 123 16.47 -16.74 -1.81
CA PRO A 123 17.63 -17.15 -2.60
C PRO A 123 17.70 -18.67 -2.79
N PRO A 124 18.22 -19.17 -3.93
CA PRO A 124 18.43 -20.59 -4.13
C PRO A 124 19.32 -21.19 -3.03
N ALA A 125 19.00 -22.40 -2.56
CA ALA A 125 19.80 -23.13 -1.59
C ALA A 125 19.99 -24.58 -2.04
N GLU A 126 21.20 -25.13 -1.82
CA GLU A 126 21.52 -26.52 -2.17
C GLU A 126 20.74 -27.53 -1.31
N ARG A 127 20.44 -27.17 -0.07
CA ARG A 127 19.65 -27.97 0.87
C ARG A 127 18.48 -27.18 1.41
N ILE A 128 17.29 -27.75 1.30
CA ILE A 128 16.05 -27.19 1.84
C ILE A 128 15.65 -28.02 3.06
N ASP A 129 15.78 -27.45 4.24
CA ASP A 129 15.25 -28.03 5.48
C ASP A 129 13.74 -27.76 5.65
N ASP A 130 13.16 -28.35 6.70
CA ASP A 130 11.76 -28.25 7.04
C ASP A 130 11.47 -27.19 8.13
N MET A 131 12.42 -26.27 8.37
CA MET A 131 12.33 -25.25 9.40
C MET A 131 11.94 -23.90 8.82
N PHE A 132 10.82 -23.34 9.29
CA PHE A 132 10.47 -21.95 9.02
C PHE A 132 11.36 -21.03 9.86
N ASP A 133 12.52 -20.72 9.32
CA ASP A 133 13.56 -19.88 9.91
C ASP A 133 13.37 -18.38 9.62
N ALA A 134 14.32 -17.55 10.07
CA ALA A 134 14.30 -16.10 9.87
C ALA A 134 14.40 -15.70 8.37
N GLN A 135 15.09 -16.49 7.55
CA GLN A 135 15.21 -16.22 6.12
C GLN A 135 13.88 -16.49 5.40
N THR A 136 13.16 -17.54 5.83
CA THR A 136 11.82 -17.88 5.34
C THR A 136 10.80 -16.82 5.77
N ASP A 137 10.86 -16.33 7.01
CA ASP A 137 10.02 -15.21 7.47
C ASP A 137 10.23 -13.97 6.61
N GLN A 138 11.48 -13.58 6.36
CA GLN A 138 11.78 -12.45 5.48
C GLN A 138 11.25 -12.67 4.05
N ALA A 139 11.41 -13.88 3.49
CA ALA A 139 10.92 -14.20 2.16
C ALA A 139 9.38 -14.14 2.07
N VAL A 140 8.65 -14.64 3.08
CA VAL A 140 7.19 -14.50 3.16
C VAL A 140 6.78 -13.04 3.27
N ARG A 141 7.49 -12.22 4.06
CA ARG A 141 7.21 -10.79 4.18
C ARG A 141 7.43 -10.05 2.85
N ASN A 142 8.52 -10.35 2.14
CA ASN A 142 8.79 -9.78 0.81
C ASN A 142 7.68 -10.17 -0.18
N PHE A 143 7.27 -11.44 -0.16
CA PHE A 143 6.15 -11.93 -0.97
C PHE A 143 4.87 -11.16 -0.65
N GLN A 144 4.50 -11.03 0.63
CA GLN A 144 3.30 -10.31 1.05
C GLN A 144 3.34 -8.86 0.57
N ALA A 145 4.45 -8.18 0.80
CA ALA A 145 4.61 -6.78 0.45
C ALA A 145 4.48 -6.54 -1.08
N ARG A 146 5.06 -7.42 -1.93
CA ARG A 146 4.96 -7.23 -3.39
C ARG A 146 3.60 -7.61 -3.97
N HIS A 147 2.81 -8.37 -3.21
CA HIS A 147 1.41 -8.66 -3.53
C HIS A 147 0.44 -7.65 -2.89
N GLY A 148 0.93 -6.66 -2.14
CA GLY A 148 0.08 -5.65 -1.50
C GLY A 148 -0.72 -6.18 -0.32
N LEU A 149 -0.26 -7.25 0.33
CA LEU A 149 -0.87 -7.86 1.51
C LEU A 149 -0.31 -7.25 2.80
N ILE A 150 -1.02 -7.44 3.93
CA ILE A 150 -0.44 -7.13 5.25
C ILE A 150 0.80 -8.00 5.45
N VAL A 151 1.89 -7.34 5.81
CA VAL A 151 3.19 -7.98 5.99
C VAL A 151 3.29 -8.56 7.40
N THR A 152 2.72 -9.75 7.58
CA THR A 152 2.68 -10.46 8.88
C THR A 152 3.83 -11.45 9.05
N GLY A 153 4.42 -11.94 7.96
CA GLY A 153 5.35 -13.08 7.93
C GLY A 153 4.69 -14.43 8.19
N GLN A 154 3.36 -14.45 8.33
CA GLN A 154 2.56 -15.67 8.43
C GLN A 154 1.92 -15.99 7.08
N VAL A 155 1.88 -17.26 6.70
CA VAL A 155 1.07 -17.71 5.56
C VAL A 155 -0.40 -17.78 5.98
N ASP A 156 -1.03 -16.62 6.10
CA ASP A 156 -2.47 -16.46 6.33
C ASP A 156 -3.29 -16.76 5.05
N GLU A 157 -4.61 -16.58 5.12
CA GLU A 157 -5.51 -16.92 4.03
C GLU A 157 -5.24 -16.10 2.75
N PRO A 158 -5.11 -14.76 2.81
CA PRO A 158 -4.71 -13.97 1.64
C PRO A 158 -3.35 -14.38 1.06
N THR A 159 -2.36 -14.62 1.92
CA THR A 159 -1.02 -15.04 1.49
C THR A 159 -1.06 -16.40 0.78
N PHE A 160 -1.80 -17.36 1.33
CA PHE A 160 -1.95 -18.69 0.73
C PHE A 160 -2.59 -18.62 -0.66
N TYR A 161 -3.69 -17.89 -0.81
CA TYR A 161 -4.35 -17.75 -2.12
C TYR A 161 -3.48 -16.99 -3.13
N ALA A 162 -2.75 -15.96 -2.71
CA ALA A 162 -1.83 -15.24 -3.57
C ALA A 162 -0.69 -16.15 -4.09
N MET A 163 -0.19 -17.08 -3.25
CA MET A 163 0.83 -18.07 -3.64
C MET A 163 0.30 -19.11 -4.63
N ALA A 164 -0.99 -19.45 -4.52
CA ALA A 164 -1.66 -20.45 -5.36
C ALA A 164 -1.99 -19.95 -6.78
N VAL A 165 -1.95 -18.63 -7.03
CA VAL A 165 -2.18 -18.08 -8.37
C VAL A 165 -1.18 -18.68 -9.37
N PRO A 166 -1.62 -19.30 -10.49
CA PRO A 166 -0.72 -19.89 -11.48
C PRO A 166 0.21 -18.88 -12.16
N ALA A 167 1.38 -19.37 -12.61
CA ALA A 167 2.36 -18.55 -13.32
C ALA A 167 1.82 -17.98 -14.63
N GLU A 168 1.01 -18.76 -15.35
CA GLU A 168 0.33 -18.32 -16.57
C GLU A 168 -0.60 -17.13 -16.30
N THR A 169 -1.36 -17.16 -15.20
CA THR A 169 -2.22 -16.05 -14.79
C THR A 169 -1.42 -14.78 -14.52
N ARG A 170 -0.27 -14.89 -13.83
CA ARG A 170 0.62 -13.75 -13.58
C ARG A 170 1.27 -13.21 -14.86
N LEU A 171 1.66 -14.09 -15.79
CA LEU A 171 2.16 -13.68 -17.10
C LEU A 171 1.08 -12.92 -17.91
N ASN A 172 -0.16 -13.42 -17.92
CA ASN A 172 -1.26 -12.71 -18.56
C ASN A 172 -1.52 -11.34 -17.90
N GLN A 173 -1.49 -11.29 -16.57
CA GLN A 173 -1.60 -10.05 -15.80
C GLN A 173 -0.51 -9.04 -16.22
N LEU A 174 0.74 -9.47 -16.38
CA LEU A 174 1.83 -8.61 -16.86
C LEU A 174 1.57 -8.09 -18.28
N ARG A 175 1.12 -8.94 -19.20
CA ARG A 175 0.81 -8.56 -20.59
C ARG A 175 -0.31 -7.53 -20.68
N LEU A 176 -1.40 -7.71 -19.92
CA LEU A 176 -2.49 -6.75 -19.87
C LEU A 176 -2.01 -5.39 -19.36
N ASN A 177 -1.22 -5.38 -18.29
CA ASN A 177 -0.72 -4.14 -17.70
C ASN A 177 0.34 -3.45 -18.56
N LEU A 178 1.15 -4.20 -19.33
CA LEU A 178 2.02 -3.60 -20.33
C LEU A 178 1.21 -2.76 -21.32
N THR A 179 0.13 -3.30 -21.87
CA THR A 179 -0.76 -2.57 -22.79
C THR A 179 -1.37 -1.34 -22.10
N ARG A 180 -1.87 -1.47 -20.86
CA ARG A 180 -2.46 -0.35 -20.10
C ARG A 180 -1.45 0.77 -19.87
N VAL A 181 -0.21 0.44 -19.50
CA VAL A 181 0.87 1.43 -19.29
C VAL A 181 1.27 2.06 -20.63
N GLN A 182 1.42 1.28 -21.70
CA GLN A 182 1.75 1.82 -23.03
C GLN A 182 0.70 2.80 -23.56
N ASN A 183 -0.58 2.54 -23.30
CA ASN A 183 -1.69 3.42 -23.73
C ASN A 183 -1.62 4.83 -23.14
N ILE A 184 -0.97 5.02 -21.98
CA ILE A 184 -0.97 6.31 -21.26
C ILE A 184 0.43 6.91 -21.20
N SER A 185 1.48 6.09 -21.00
CA SER A 185 2.84 6.53 -20.65
C SER A 185 3.46 7.58 -21.58
N GLN A 186 3.14 7.55 -22.88
CA GLN A 186 3.67 8.50 -23.86
C GLN A 186 3.07 9.91 -23.74
N THR A 187 1.94 10.06 -23.04
CA THR A 187 1.25 11.35 -22.84
C THR A 187 1.56 11.98 -21.48
N LEU A 188 2.34 11.29 -20.65
CA LEU A 188 2.73 11.78 -19.34
C LEU A 188 3.66 12.98 -19.48
N THR A 189 3.49 13.94 -18.57
CA THR A 189 4.42 15.06 -18.40
C THR A 189 5.40 14.76 -17.27
N ASP A 190 6.37 15.64 -17.03
CA ASP A 190 7.32 15.44 -15.92
C ASP A 190 6.68 15.54 -14.54
N ARG A 191 5.46 16.11 -14.45
CA ARG A 191 4.73 16.32 -13.20
C ARG A 191 3.26 15.93 -13.34
N TYR A 192 2.84 14.89 -12.63
CA TYR A 192 1.45 14.41 -12.64
C TYR A 192 1.12 13.68 -11.35
N LEU A 193 -0.17 13.51 -11.12
CA LEU A 193 -0.72 12.69 -10.05
C LEU A 193 -1.32 11.42 -10.66
N VAL A 194 -1.05 10.27 -10.09
CA VAL A 194 -1.70 9.01 -10.47
C VAL A 194 -2.35 8.39 -9.25
N VAL A 195 -3.61 7.97 -9.38
CA VAL A 195 -4.31 7.14 -8.40
C VAL A 195 -4.46 5.76 -9.01
N ASN A 196 -3.71 4.79 -8.50
CA ASN A 196 -3.81 3.41 -8.97
C ASN A 196 -4.86 2.66 -8.13
N VAL A 197 -5.98 2.33 -8.75
CA VAL A 197 -7.16 1.77 -8.07
C VAL A 197 -6.86 0.42 -7.40
N PRO A 198 -6.28 -0.59 -8.07
CA PRO A 198 -6.00 -1.90 -7.45
C PRO A 198 -4.97 -1.83 -6.33
N ALA A 199 -4.03 -0.87 -6.39
CA ALA A 199 -3.06 -0.64 -5.32
C ALA A 199 -3.64 0.20 -4.17
N ALA A 200 -4.80 0.84 -4.39
CA ALA A 200 -5.38 1.82 -3.49
C ALA A 200 -4.31 2.81 -2.98
N SER A 201 -3.58 3.40 -3.93
CA SER A 201 -2.47 4.33 -3.69
C SER A 201 -2.53 5.51 -4.64
N ALA A 202 -2.08 6.67 -4.19
CA ALA A 202 -1.88 7.85 -5.01
C ALA A 202 -0.39 8.24 -5.02
N GLU A 203 0.18 8.49 -6.18
CA GLU A 203 1.57 8.92 -6.34
C GLU A 203 1.60 10.31 -6.98
N ALA A 204 2.29 11.23 -6.34
CA ALA A 204 2.66 12.51 -6.92
C ALA A 204 4.04 12.36 -7.57
N ILE A 205 4.10 12.47 -8.89
CA ILE A 205 5.33 12.28 -9.67
C ILE A 205 5.90 13.65 -10.03
N GLU A 206 7.20 13.79 -9.89
CA GLU A 206 7.97 14.94 -10.37
C GLU A 206 9.35 14.49 -10.84
N ASN A 207 9.80 14.98 -12.00
CA ASN A 207 11.11 14.66 -12.58
C ASN A 207 11.33 13.13 -12.72
N SER A 208 10.30 12.44 -13.22
CA SER A 208 10.30 10.99 -13.44
C SER A 208 10.45 10.11 -12.17
N ALA A 209 10.28 10.69 -10.98
CA ALA A 209 10.34 9.97 -9.72
C ALA A 209 9.09 10.25 -8.85
N VAL A 210 8.77 9.30 -7.97
CA VAL A 210 7.72 9.47 -6.97
C VAL A 210 8.21 10.47 -5.91
N ALA A 211 7.64 11.67 -5.92
CA ALA A 211 7.94 12.73 -4.95
C ALA A 211 7.15 12.50 -3.64
N GLN A 212 5.91 12.02 -3.75
CA GLN A 212 5.10 11.60 -2.61
C GLN A 212 4.27 10.37 -2.97
N ARG A 213 4.08 9.46 -2.01
CA ARG A 213 3.19 8.31 -2.14
C ARG A 213 2.22 8.31 -0.96
N HIS A 214 0.94 8.17 -1.28
CA HIS A 214 -0.17 8.26 -0.35
C HIS A 214 -0.99 6.98 -0.41
N VAL A 215 -1.46 6.52 0.75
CA VAL A 215 -2.50 5.49 0.80
C VAL A 215 -3.83 6.13 0.38
N ALA A 216 -4.60 5.43 -0.46
CA ALA A 216 -5.92 5.86 -0.88
C ALA A 216 -7.00 4.86 -0.46
N VAL A 217 -8.25 5.33 -0.39
CA VAL A 217 -9.46 4.49 -0.36
C VAL A 217 -10.27 4.81 -1.61
N VAL A 218 -10.60 3.79 -2.38
CA VAL A 218 -11.27 3.89 -3.68
C VAL A 218 -12.64 3.23 -3.65
N GLY A 219 -13.35 3.25 -4.79
CA GLY A 219 -14.72 2.77 -4.93
C GLY A 219 -14.88 1.28 -4.62
N ARG A 220 -16.04 0.89 -4.10
CA ARG A 220 -16.46 -0.51 -3.99
C ARG A 220 -16.69 -1.14 -5.38
N ILE A 221 -16.76 -2.46 -5.44
CA ILE A 221 -17.02 -3.21 -6.68
C ILE A 221 -18.36 -2.78 -7.34
N ASP A 222 -19.38 -2.45 -6.55
CA ASP A 222 -20.69 -1.98 -7.02
C ASP A 222 -20.76 -0.46 -7.28
N ARG A 223 -19.68 0.28 -6.95
CA ARG A 223 -19.55 1.74 -7.09
C ARG A 223 -18.09 2.10 -7.44
N GLN A 224 -17.64 1.55 -8.56
CA GLN A 224 -16.24 1.55 -8.98
C GLN A 224 -15.72 2.98 -9.18
N THR A 225 -14.46 3.21 -8.82
CA THR A 225 -13.77 4.43 -9.20
C THR A 225 -13.50 4.40 -10.72
N PRO A 226 -13.93 5.42 -11.48
CA PRO A 226 -13.75 5.44 -12.93
C PRO A 226 -12.27 5.63 -13.31
N ILE A 227 -11.87 4.99 -14.41
CA ILE A 227 -10.55 5.17 -15.02
C ILE A 227 -10.63 6.37 -15.95
N LEU A 228 -9.84 7.41 -15.69
CA LEU A 228 -9.95 8.69 -16.39
C LEU A 228 -8.63 9.46 -16.41
N HIS A 229 -8.58 10.48 -17.26
CA HIS A 229 -7.50 11.47 -17.31
C HIS A 229 -8.12 12.86 -17.20
N SER A 230 -7.57 13.69 -16.32
CA SER A 230 -8.06 15.05 -16.11
C SER A 230 -6.94 15.96 -15.62
N LYS A 231 -7.29 17.15 -15.11
CA LYS A 231 -6.37 18.09 -14.49
C LYS A 231 -6.96 18.65 -13.20
N VAL A 232 -6.20 18.56 -12.11
CA VAL A 232 -6.58 19.20 -10.84
C VAL A 232 -6.57 20.72 -11.03
N HIS A 233 -7.72 21.36 -10.82
CA HIS A 233 -7.88 22.79 -11.07
C HIS A 233 -8.25 23.61 -9.83
N GLN A 234 -8.74 22.96 -8.77
CA GLN A 234 -9.22 23.66 -7.57
C GLN A 234 -9.11 22.80 -6.31
N ILE A 235 -8.70 23.45 -5.22
CA ILE A 235 -8.68 22.91 -3.87
C ILE A 235 -9.73 23.67 -3.05
N ASN A 236 -10.71 22.96 -2.48
CA ASN A 236 -11.66 23.54 -1.53
C ASN A 236 -11.28 23.11 -0.12
N PHE A 237 -10.84 24.04 0.71
CA PHE A 237 -10.58 23.87 2.12
C PHE A 237 -11.87 24.01 2.92
N ASN A 238 -12.04 23.15 3.93
CA ASN A 238 -13.21 23.07 4.80
C ASN A 238 -14.53 23.14 3.99
N PRO A 239 -14.72 22.23 3.01
CA PRO A 239 -15.83 22.32 2.06
C PRO A 239 -17.17 21.95 2.69
N TYR A 240 -18.26 22.50 2.15
CA TYR A 240 -19.57 21.86 2.30
C TYR A 240 -19.57 20.53 1.57
N TRP A 241 -20.18 19.51 2.16
CA TRP A 241 -20.47 18.27 1.43
C TRP A 241 -21.92 18.27 0.97
N HIS A 242 -22.11 18.33 -0.34
CA HIS A 242 -23.41 18.10 -0.96
C HIS A 242 -23.57 16.60 -1.20
N VAL A 243 -24.49 15.96 -0.49
CA VAL A 243 -24.67 14.50 -0.54
C VAL A 243 -25.20 14.12 -1.93
N PRO A 244 -24.50 13.27 -2.70
CA PRO A 244 -24.97 12.85 -4.01
C PRO A 244 -26.30 12.08 -3.91
N LYS A 245 -27.17 12.22 -4.91
CA LYS A 245 -28.47 11.53 -4.98
C LYS A 245 -28.37 10.02 -4.76
N SER A 246 -27.33 9.39 -5.32
CA SER A 246 -27.07 7.97 -5.16
C SER A 246 -26.78 7.58 -3.70
N ILE A 247 -26.08 8.43 -2.94
CA ILE A 247 -25.82 8.23 -1.50
C ILE A 247 -27.09 8.46 -0.69
N ILE A 248 -27.88 9.49 -1.04
CA ILE A 248 -29.18 9.73 -0.40
C ILE A 248 -30.04 8.46 -0.50
N GLN A 249 -30.16 7.94 -1.72
CA GLN A 249 -30.99 6.78 -2.02
C GLN A 249 -30.49 5.48 -1.38
N LYS A 250 -29.19 5.20 -1.47
CA LYS A 250 -28.65 3.89 -1.06
C LYS A 250 -28.27 3.81 0.42
N ASP A 251 -27.92 4.94 1.04
CA ASP A 251 -27.32 4.95 2.36
C ASP A 251 -28.10 5.85 3.34
N LEU A 252 -28.31 7.14 2.99
CA LEU A 252 -28.87 8.13 3.93
C LEU A 252 -30.30 7.79 4.38
N ILE A 253 -31.15 7.34 3.46
CA ILE A 253 -32.52 6.91 3.80
C ILE A 253 -32.48 5.76 4.82
N LYS A 254 -31.59 4.79 4.63
CA LYS A 254 -31.42 3.69 5.57
C LYS A 254 -30.98 4.21 6.94
N TYR A 255 -29.96 5.08 6.98
CA TYR A 255 -29.45 5.64 8.23
C TYR A 255 -30.51 6.42 9.00
N MET A 256 -31.35 7.19 8.31
CA MET A 256 -32.46 7.92 8.95
C MET A 256 -33.57 7.02 9.49
N ASN A 257 -33.81 5.87 8.85
CA ASN A 257 -34.73 4.87 9.38
C ASN A 257 -34.16 4.12 10.59
N GLU A 258 -32.83 3.99 10.69
CA GLU A 258 -32.14 3.36 11.82
C GLU A 258 -31.92 4.33 13.00
N ASP A 259 -31.63 5.60 12.70
CA ASP A 259 -31.37 6.67 13.67
C ASP A 259 -31.96 8.00 13.15
N PRO A 260 -33.14 8.42 13.65
CA PRO A 260 -33.76 9.69 13.27
C PRO A 260 -32.93 10.93 13.59
N GLU A 261 -31.95 10.85 14.49
CA GLU A 261 -31.07 11.96 14.86
C GLU A 261 -29.80 12.04 13.98
N TYR A 262 -29.66 11.16 12.99
CA TYR A 262 -28.46 11.06 12.17
C TYR A 262 -28.07 12.41 11.53
N LEU A 263 -29.02 13.11 10.90
CA LEU A 263 -28.73 14.39 10.24
C LEU A 263 -28.30 15.46 11.24
N THR A 264 -28.93 15.53 12.42
CA THR A 264 -28.57 16.44 13.49
C THR A 264 -27.15 16.16 13.98
N LYS A 265 -26.85 14.90 14.29
CA LYS A 265 -25.53 14.45 14.78
C LYS A 265 -24.41 14.81 13.81
N PHE A 266 -24.65 14.65 12.51
CA PHE A 266 -23.66 14.91 11.48
C PHE A 266 -23.74 16.32 10.88
N ARG A 267 -24.62 17.20 11.41
CA ARG A 267 -24.83 18.59 10.96
C ARG A 267 -25.12 18.66 9.46
N ILE A 268 -26.08 17.86 9.02
CA ILE A 268 -26.56 17.80 7.64
C ILE A 268 -27.90 18.52 7.57
N HIS A 269 -27.95 19.59 6.80
CA HIS A 269 -29.15 20.40 6.56
C HIS A 269 -29.83 19.98 5.25
N ILE A 270 -31.16 20.12 5.20
CA ILE A 270 -31.98 19.74 4.05
C ILE A 270 -32.56 20.99 3.41
N TYR A 271 -32.48 21.09 2.08
CA TYR A 271 -33.02 22.21 1.32
C TYR A 271 -33.93 21.75 0.18
N ASP A 272 -35.03 22.49 -0.03
CA ASP A 272 -36.06 22.20 -1.04
C ASP A 272 -35.67 22.54 -2.50
N GLY A 273 -34.43 22.98 -2.72
CA GLY A 273 -33.93 23.47 -4.02
C GLY A 273 -34.34 24.91 -4.37
N LYS A 274 -35.24 25.53 -3.59
CA LYS A 274 -35.59 26.96 -3.65
C LYS A 274 -34.88 27.77 -2.56
N GLY A 275 -34.16 27.10 -1.66
CA GLY A 275 -33.37 27.70 -0.59
C GLY A 275 -34.05 27.65 0.77
N ASN A 276 -35.25 27.07 0.88
CA ASN A 276 -35.89 26.87 2.17
C ASN A 276 -35.33 25.63 2.84
N GLU A 277 -35.03 25.73 4.13
CA GLU A 277 -34.59 24.61 4.94
C GLU A 277 -35.79 23.78 5.41
N LEU A 278 -35.68 22.45 5.30
CA LEU A 278 -36.70 21.49 5.70
C LEU A 278 -36.28 20.75 6.96
N GLN A 279 -37.24 20.37 7.79
CA GLN A 279 -36.97 19.49 8.93
C GLN A 279 -36.99 18.02 8.49
N PRO A 280 -36.18 17.14 9.11
CA PRO A 280 -36.24 15.70 8.80
C PRO A 280 -37.63 15.09 8.98
N THR A 281 -38.45 15.65 9.87
CA THR A 281 -39.85 15.23 10.11
C THR A 281 -40.80 15.54 8.95
N ASP A 282 -40.41 16.43 8.04
CA ASP A 282 -41.23 16.82 6.89
C ASP A 282 -41.10 15.84 5.71
N ILE A 283 -40.22 14.83 5.82
CA ILE A 283 -39.87 13.92 4.73
C ILE A 283 -40.30 12.50 5.06
N ASN A 284 -40.93 11.82 4.10
CA ASN A 284 -41.24 10.41 4.22
C ASN A 284 -40.03 9.51 3.90
N TRP A 285 -39.27 9.17 4.93
CA TRP A 285 -38.10 8.29 4.89
C TRP A 285 -38.39 6.82 4.53
N SER A 286 -39.66 6.41 4.46
CA SER A 286 -40.03 5.07 3.93
C SER A 286 -40.05 5.00 2.40
N THR A 287 -39.81 6.13 1.73
CA THR A 287 -39.85 6.27 0.27
C THR A 287 -38.58 6.93 -0.26
N ASN A 288 -38.48 7.07 -1.59
CA ASN A 288 -37.40 7.81 -2.23
C ASN A 288 -37.62 9.33 -2.28
N GLU A 289 -38.59 9.87 -1.54
CA GLU A 289 -38.91 11.31 -1.52
C GLU A 289 -37.66 12.17 -1.26
N ALA A 290 -36.81 11.73 -0.31
CA ALA A 290 -35.58 12.44 0.06
C ALA A 290 -34.66 12.75 -1.14
N VAL A 291 -34.65 11.93 -2.19
CA VAL A 291 -33.80 12.12 -3.38
C VAL A 291 -34.11 13.42 -4.14
N ASN A 292 -35.28 14.01 -3.91
CA ASN A 292 -35.70 15.27 -4.52
C ASN A 292 -35.13 16.51 -3.83
N TYR A 293 -34.49 16.37 -2.67
CA TYR A 293 -33.97 17.47 -1.87
C TYR A 293 -32.44 17.53 -1.90
N MET A 294 -31.90 18.69 -1.55
CA MET A 294 -30.47 18.89 -1.39
C MET A 294 -30.06 18.71 0.06
N PHE A 295 -29.13 17.81 0.32
CA PHE A 295 -28.52 17.62 1.64
C PHE A 295 -27.13 18.25 1.64
N ARG A 296 -26.88 19.13 2.60
CA ARG A 296 -25.60 19.82 2.77
C ARG A 296 -25.05 19.58 4.16
N GLN A 297 -23.90 18.94 4.25
CA GLN A 297 -23.14 18.82 5.50
C GLN A 297 -22.24 20.04 5.68
N GLU A 298 -22.27 20.62 6.87
CA GLU A 298 -21.42 21.75 7.25
C GLU A 298 -19.95 21.32 7.45
N PRO A 299 -18.98 22.25 7.32
CA PRO A 299 -17.57 21.97 7.59
C PRO A 299 -17.32 21.57 9.05
N GLY A 300 -16.26 20.81 9.28
CA GLY A 300 -15.76 20.44 10.61
C GLY A 300 -15.38 18.97 10.73
N ALA A 301 -15.01 18.53 11.93
CA ALA A 301 -14.38 17.23 12.18
C ALA A 301 -15.19 16.01 11.72
N GLU A 302 -16.52 16.10 11.67
CA GLU A 302 -17.41 15.01 11.24
C GLU A 302 -17.79 15.09 9.74
N ASN A 303 -17.27 16.07 9.01
CA ASN A 303 -17.60 16.23 7.58
C ASN A 303 -17.07 15.03 6.79
N SER A 304 -17.91 14.43 5.95
CA SER A 304 -17.56 13.21 5.19
C SER A 304 -16.43 13.43 4.17
N MET A 305 -16.17 14.68 3.78
CA MET A 305 -15.04 15.08 2.94
C MET A 305 -13.81 15.55 3.74
N GLY A 306 -13.86 15.48 5.07
CA GLY A 306 -12.82 15.99 5.98
C GLY A 306 -12.50 17.46 5.72
N HIS A 307 -11.22 17.82 5.75
CA HIS A 307 -10.79 19.21 5.63
C HIS A 307 -10.57 19.71 4.19
N VAL A 308 -10.55 18.83 3.18
CA VAL A 308 -10.25 19.26 1.81
C VAL A 308 -10.88 18.42 0.73
N LYS A 309 -11.28 19.09 -0.35
CA LYS A 309 -11.70 18.50 -1.62
C LYS A 309 -10.78 18.97 -2.74
N ILE A 310 -10.26 18.03 -3.52
CA ILE A 310 -9.37 18.25 -4.66
C ILE A 310 -10.18 17.95 -5.93
N ASN A 311 -10.48 18.99 -6.70
CA ASN A 311 -11.37 18.91 -7.87
C ASN A 311 -10.59 18.84 -9.18
N PHE A 312 -11.10 18.00 -10.08
CA PHE A 312 -10.67 17.85 -11.47
C PHE A 312 -11.92 17.62 -12.35
N PRO A 313 -12.01 18.18 -13.56
CA PRO A 313 -13.20 18.01 -14.41
C PRO A 313 -13.40 16.54 -14.80
N ASN A 314 -14.62 16.03 -14.68
CA ASN A 314 -14.99 14.69 -15.14
C ASN A 314 -16.53 14.56 -15.22
N PRO A 315 -17.06 13.63 -16.03
CA PRO A 315 -18.52 13.43 -16.18
C PRO A 315 -19.14 12.56 -15.06
N TYR A 316 -18.35 12.09 -14.10
CA TYR A 316 -18.76 11.11 -13.09
C TYR A 316 -18.97 11.72 -11.69
N ASP A 317 -18.80 13.03 -11.55
CA ASP A 317 -18.83 13.76 -10.27
C ASP A 317 -17.86 13.19 -9.21
N VAL A 318 -16.74 12.58 -9.63
CA VAL A 318 -15.72 12.06 -8.71
C VAL A 318 -14.66 13.11 -8.39
N TYR A 319 -14.04 12.99 -7.22
CA TYR A 319 -12.98 13.88 -6.75
C TYR A 319 -12.10 13.15 -5.73
N MET A 320 -10.95 13.75 -5.40
CA MET A 320 -10.16 13.31 -4.25
C MET A 320 -10.52 14.16 -3.03
N HIS A 321 -10.49 13.58 -1.83
CA HIS A 321 -10.82 14.33 -0.62
C HIS A 321 -10.19 13.71 0.63
N ASP A 322 -10.25 14.45 1.74
CA ASP A 322 -9.91 13.96 3.06
C ASP A 322 -11.01 13.06 3.65
N THR A 323 -10.77 12.41 4.78
CA THR A 323 -11.80 11.69 5.53
C THR A 323 -11.56 11.79 7.03
N PRO A 324 -12.63 11.90 7.84
CA PRO A 324 -12.51 11.86 9.29
C PRO A 324 -12.15 10.45 9.79
N THR A 325 -12.51 9.42 9.03
CA THR A 325 -12.28 8.01 9.41
C THR A 325 -10.91 7.53 8.92
N LYS A 326 -9.84 7.94 9.61
CA LYS A 326 -8.46 7.58 9.25
C LYS A 326 -8.15 6.08 9.37
N SER A 327 -8.91 5.34 10.18
CA SER A 327 -8.74 3.88 10.34
C SER A 327 -8.90 3.11 9.02
N LEU A 328 -9.66 3.63 8.05
CA LEU A 328 -9.87 3.00 6.74
C LEU A 328 -8.57 2.81 5.96
N PHE A 329 -7.53 3.61 6.22
CA PHE A 329 -6.24 3.49 5.53
C PHE A 329 -5.42 2.28 6.00
N GLY A 330 -5.72 1.72 7.18
CA GLY A 330 -5.05 0.53 7.71
C GLY A 330 -5.67 -0.80 7.26
N GLU A 331 -6.77 -0.76 6.50
CA GLU A 331 -7.48 -1.97 6.07
C GLU A 331 -6.86 -2.58 4.80
N ASN A 332 -6.99 -3.91 4.67
CA ASN A 332 -6.53 -4.66 3.50
C ASN A 332 -7.30 -4.27 2.23
N ALA A 333 -8.63 -4.18 2.35
CA ALA A 333 -9.52 -3.93 1.24
C ALA A 333 -10.00 -2.48 1.27
N ARG A 334 -9.18 -1.53 0.80
CA ARG A 334 -9.51 -0.09 0.79
C ARG A 334 -10.50 0.30 -0.32
N PHE A 335 -11.53 -0.52 -0.53
CA PHE A 335 -12.59 -0.36 -1.53
C PHE A 335 -13.89 -0.06 -0.81
N HIS A 336 -14.00 1.10 -0.17
CA HIS A 336 -15.15 1.46 0.67
C HIS A 336 -15.91 2.69 0.19
N SER A 337 -15.42 3.37 -0.83
CA SER A 337 -16.01 4.61 -1.35
C SER A 337 -17.12 4.35 -2.38
N SER A 338 -17.80 5.42 -2.78
CA SER A 338 -18.75 5.44 -3.90
C SER A 338 -18.14 6.14 -5.12
N GLY A 339 -16.96 5.67 -5.55
CA GLY A 339 -16.24 6.20 -6.71
C GLY A 339 -15.19 7.27 -6.41
N CYS A 340 -15.44 8.19 -5.46
CA CYS A 340 -14.46 9.21 -5.04
C CYS A 340 -13.25 8.59 -4.31
N MET A 341 -12.11 9.29 -4.27
CA MET A 341 -10.88 8.75 -3.70
C MET A 341 -10.49 9.50 -2.42
N ARG A 342 -10.49 8.82 -1.27
CA ARG A 342 -10.00 9.41 -0.02
C ARG A 342 -8.49 9.25 0.04
N ILE A 343 -7.77 10.29 0.40
CA ILE A 343 -6.30 10.30 0.40
C ILE A 343 -5.79 10.46 1.84
N ASN A 344 -4.88 9.58 2.26
CA ASN A 344 -4.17 9.74 3.53
C ASN A 344 -3.13 10.86 3.40
N GLU A 345 -2.76 11.52 4.52
CA GLU A 345 -1.74 12.60 4.50
C GLU A 345 -2.00 13.66 3.41
N VAL A 346 -3.28 13.96 3.18
CA VAL A 346 -3.74 14.83 2.09
C VAL A 346 -3.22 16.26 2.21
N ASP A 347 -2.81 16.70 3.40
CA ASP A 347 -2.19 17.99 3.64
C ASP A 347 -0.86 18.15 2.87
N SER A 348 -0.02 17.11 2.84
CA SER A 348 1.23 17.18 2.07
C SER A 348 0.98 17.12 0.56
N LEU A 349 -0.04 16.37 0.12
CA LEU A 349 -0.46 16.34 -1.28
C LEU A 349 -1.00 17.71 -1.72
N VAL A 350 -1.81 18.36 -0.88
CA VAL A 350 -2.35 19.69 -1.17
C VAL A 350 -1.23 20.73 -1.23
N ALA A 351 -0.27 20.70 -0.30
CA ALA A 351 0.91 21.57 -0.36
C ALA A 351 1.68 21.38 -1.67
N TRP A 352 1.88 20.13 -2.10
CA TRP A 352 2.52 19.83 -3.39
C TRP A 352 1.70 20.36 -4.58
N LEU A 353 0.38 20.13 -4.62
CA LEU A 353 -0.50 20.64 -5.68
C LEU A 353 -0.49 22.18 -5.75
N LEU A 354 -0.33 22.86 -4.62
CA LEU A 354 -0.33 24.31 -4.50
C LEU A 354 1.07 24.93 -4.49
N GLN A 355 2.14 24.18 -4.79
CA GLN A 355 3.51 24.72 -4.75
C GLN A 355 3.72 25.94 -5.66
N SER A 356 3.00 26.03 -6.78
CA SER A 356 3.04 27.18 -7.70
C SER A 356 2.16 28.35 -7.24
N ASN A 357 1.31 28.15 -6.24
CA ASN A 357 0.35 29.13 -5.76
C ASN A 357 0.94 30.16 -4.79
N GLY A 358 2.20 30.02 -4.39
CA GLY A 358 2.90 30.92 -3.47
C GLY A 358 3.52 30.13 -2.32
N ASP A 359 3.41 30.66 -1.11
CA ASP A 359 3.86 30.10 0.16
C ASP A 359 2.88 29.04 0.72
N TRP A 360 2.41 28.11 -0.12
CA TRP A 360 1.63 26.95 0.35
C TRP A 360 2.57 25.82 0.75
N ASP A 361 2.94 25.79 2.02
CA ASP A 361 3.58 24.63 2.64
C ASP A 361 2.58 23.81 3.48
N VAL A 362 3.04 22.69 4.04
CA VAL A 362 2.21 21.81 4.89
C VAL A 362 1.68 22.56 6.11
N GLY A 363 2.50 23.44 6.71
CA GLY A 363 2.10 24.21 7.89
C GLY A 363 0.94 25.15 7.61
N ARG A 364 0.96 25.86 6.49
CA ARG A 364 -0.14 26.72 6.05
C ARG A 364 -1.39 25.92 5.72
N VAL A 365 -1.24 24.76 5.08
CA VAL A 365 -2.37 23.86 4.79
C VAL A 365 -3.04 23.41 6.09
N GLN A 366 -2.27 22.96 7.07
CA GLN A 366 -2.77 22.55 8.38
C GLN A 366 -3.41 23.71 9.16
N GLN A 367 -2.83 24.92 9.11
CA GLN A 367 -3.45 26.11 9.69
C GLN A 367 -4.80 26.44 9.04
N THR A 368 -4.89 26.29 7.71
CA THR A 368 -6.14 26.50 6.98
C THR A 368 -7.18 25.44 7.38
N PHE A 369 -6.78 24.17 7.56
CA PHE A 369 -7.66 23.12 8.10
C PHE A 369 -8.16 23.48 9.51
N ALA A 370 -7.26 23.89 10.40
CA ALA A 370 -7.58 24.23 11.78
C ALA A 370 -8.50 25.45 11.92
N SER A 371 -8.46 26.38 10.95
CA SER A 371 -9.34 27.56 10.95
C SER A 371 -10.83 27.20 10.83
N ASN A 372 -11.16 26.04 10.24
CA ASN A 372 -12.50 25.67 9.78
C ASN A 372 -13.17 26.69 8.82
N GLU A 373 -12.44 27.72 8.38
CA GLU A 373 -12.93 28.69 7.41
C GLU A 373 -12.90 28.08 6.01
N ARG A 374 -13.99 28.25 5.27
CA ARG A 374 -14.05 27.78 3.89
C ARG A 374 -13.16 28.65 3.01
N LEU A 375 -12.30 28.02 2.22
CA LEU A 375 -11.43 28.70 1.27
C LEU A 375 -11.34 27.90 -0.03
N ASP A 376 -11.64 28.55 -1.15
CA ASP A 376 -11.56 27.94 -2.48
C ASP A 376 -10.33 28.48 -3.22
N VAL A 377 -9.33 27.63 -3.45
CA VAL A 377 -8.06 27.99 -4.10
C VAL A 377 -7.99 27.39 -5.50
N LYS A 378 -7.94 28.24 -6.53
CA LYS A 378 -7.67 27.80 -7.90
C LYS A 378 -6.20 27.41 -8.05
N VAL A 379 -5.90 26.22 -8.57
CA VAL A 379 -4.53 25.77 -8.84
C VAL A 379 -3.98 26.54 -10.03
N LYS A 380 -2.86 27.27 -9.86
CA LYS A 380 -2.29 28.13 -10.93
C LYS A 380 -1.79 27.33 -12.12
N ASN A 381 -1.16 26.18 -11.85
CA ASN A 381 -0.65 25.25 -12.84
C ASN A 381 -1.41 23.92 -12.69
N PRO A 382 -2.55 23.73 -13.41
CA PRO A 382 -3.36 22.53 -13.27
C PRO A 382 -2.54 21.26 -13.51
N THR A 383 -2.45 20.42 -12.48
CA THR A 383 -1.63 19.21 -12.51
C THR A 383 -2.42 18.08 -13.18
N PRO A 384 -1.88 17.41 -14.21
CA PRO A 384 -2.51 16.21 -14.78
C PRO A 384 -2.77 15.17 -13.71
N VAL A 385 -3.97 14.58 -13.73
CA VAL A 385 -4.36 13.49 -12.83
C VAL A 385 -4.86 12.31 -13.65
N HIS A 386 -4.38 11.12 -13.31
CA HIS A 386 -4.76 9.87 -13.93
C HIS A 386 -5.31 8.94 -12.87
N THR A 387 -6.53 8.45 -13.05
CA THR A 387 -7.01 7.31 -12.26
C THR A 387 -6.81 6.06 -13.11
N THR A 388 -6.01 5.11 -12.65
CA THR A 388 -5.58 3.96 -13.45
C THR A 388 -5.95 2.62 -12.81
N TYR A 389 -5.95 1.58 -13.64
CA TYR A 389 -6.15 0.20 -13.22
C TYR A 389 -4.92 -0.64 -13.58
N ILE A 390 -3.86 -0.53 -12.78
CA ILE A 390 -2.61 -1.27 -12.98
C ILE A 390 -2.47 -2.31 -11.87
N THR A 391 -2.66 -3.57 -12.22
CA THR A 391 -2.62 -4.72 -11.29
C THR A 391 -1.27 -5.43 -11.27
N ALA A 392 -0.35 -5.11 -12.18
CA ALA A 392 1.02 -5.59 -12.17
C ALA A 392 1.99 -4.55 -12.73
N TRP A 393 3.14 -4.39 -12.08
CA TRP A 393 4.24 -3.53 -12.54
C TRP A 393 5.58 -4.09 -12.07
N ALA A 394 6.67 -3.67 -12.73
CA ALA A 394 8.03 -4.07 -12.37
C ALA A 394 8.91 -2.84 -12.18
N ASN A 395 9.84 -2.93 -11.23
CA ASN A 395 10.89 -1.93 -11.04
C ASN A 395 12.15 -2.27 -11.86
N ARG A 396 13.12 -1.35 -11.91
CA ARG A 396 14.38 -1.53 -12.64
C ARG A 396 15.24 -2.67 -12.10
N GLN A 397 15.04 -3.09 -10.85
CA GLN A 397 15.71 -4.24 -10.25
C GLN A 397 15.08 -5.58 -10.67
N GLY A 398 13.98 -5.56 -11.42
CA GLY A 398 13.26 -6.74 -11.89
C GLY A 398 12.27 -7.30 -10.86
N THR A 399 12.05 -6.63 -9.73
CA THR A 399 11.01 -7.03 -8.76
C THR A 399 9.64 -6.71 -9.34
N VAL A 400 8.81 -7.75 -9.45
CA VAL A 400 7.45 -7.64 -9.95
C VAL A 400 6.46 -7.54 -8.79
N SER A 401 5.68 -6.47 -8.79
CA SER A 401 4.57 -6.26 -7.87
C SER A 401 3.25 -6.65 -8.53
N PHE A 402 2.35 -7.22 -7.75
CA PHE A 402 1.01 -7.63 -8.17
C PHE A 402 -0.05 -7.09 -7.21
N ARG A 403 -1.25 -6.84 -7.71
CA ARG A 403 -2.45 -6.52 -6.95
C ARG A 403 -3.60 -7.39 -7.44
N ASP A 404 -4.60 -7.54 -6.58
CA ASP A 404 -5.80 -8.28 -6.91
C ASP A 404 -6.62 -7.56 -7.98
N ASP A 405 -7.31 -8.34 -8.81
CA ASP A 405 -8.20 -7.85 -9.85
C ASP A 405 -9.58 -7.48 -9.26
N VAL A 406 -9.60 -6.46 -8.43
CA VAL A 406 -10.73 -6.06 -7.58
C VAL A 406 -12.01 -5.72 -8.33
N TYR A 407 -11.93 -5.27 -9.59
CA TYR A 407 -13.07 -4.97 -10.46
C TYR A 407 -13.23 -5.97 -11.63
N ASN A 408 -12.49 -7.07 -11.62
CA ASN A 408 -12.49 -8.11 -12.66
C ASN A 408 -12.07 -7.65 -14.08
N PHE A 409 -11.35 -6.53 -14.20
CA PHE A 409 -10.92 -6.02 -15.50
C PHE A 409 -9.82 -6.86 -16.15
N ASP A 410 -8.98 -7.55 -15.36
CA ASP A 410 -8.00 -8.50 -15.89
C ASP A 410 -8.72 -9.75 -16.42
N ALA A 411 -9.71 -10.27 -15.67
CA ALA A 411 -10.53 -11.40 -16.08
C ALA A 411 -11.33 -11.12 -17.37
N GLU A 412 -11.78 -9.87 -17.56
CA GLU A 412 -12.43 -9.39 -18.79
C GLU A 412 -11.44 -9.07 -19.93
N GLY A 413 -10.12 -9.14 -19.69
CA GLY A 413 -9.09 -8.78 -20.67
C GLY A 413 -9.06 -7.29 -21.04
N ARG A 414 -9.64 -6.42 -20.20
CA ARG A 414 -9.82 -5.00 -20.50
C ARG A 414 -8.50 -4.25 -20.38
N THR A 415 -8.09 -3.64 -21.49
CA THR A 415 -6.88 -2.80 -21.58
C THR A 415 -7.17 -1.38 -22.04
N THR A 416 -8.39 -1.12 -22.49
CA THR A 416 -8.91 0.19 -22.87
C THR A 416 -10.09 0.55 -21.97
N PHE A 417 -10.19 1.84 -21.66
CA PHE A 417 -11.24 2.39 -20.81
C PHE A 417 -11.83 3.60 -21.55
N GLU A 418 -13.14 3.77 -21.50
CA GLU A 418 -13.79 4.94 -22.08
C GLU A 418 -13.22 6.20 -21.42
N GLN A 419 -12.73 7.13 -22.23
CA GLN A 419 -12.15 8.37 -21.72
C GLN A 419 -13.28 9.34 -21.38
N GLY A 420 -13.41 9.69 -20.11
CA GLY A 420 -14.25 10.77 -19.60
C GLY A 420 -13.45 12.01 -19.27
#